data_AF-A0A812N9U1-F1
#
_entry.id   AF-A0A812N9U1-F1
#
_cell.length_a   1.000
_cell.length_b   1.000
_cell.length_c   1.000
_cell.angle_alpha   90.00
_cell.angle_beta   90.00
_cell.angle_gamma   90.00
#
_symmetry.space_group_name_H-M   'P 1'
#
loop_
_entity.id
_entity.type
_entity.pdbx_description
1 polymer ?
#
loop_
_entity_poly.entity_id
_entity_poly.type
_entity_poly.pdbx_seq_one_letter_code
_entity_poly.pdbx_strand_id
1 'polypeptide(L)'
;MASFSDGSPSVKVSIASMCQNLEYADIPLLSEIKKGEALDFAVVVIGSNDVYTESADAIVHNLMRLRRLLAARDVEVILCTLYVNLEDRTSWPYAAEVCDEVNSQLLQEDGIIDTDGLFKTLTREMWANTYHLTTEGYHEFGRRLAEVVAERFRFDATVPLTLSPGSLFLQGPGDFVHRLLQGTYVKESGTNHGRPIYKKMGARGTTRVFLFYWDANDGPEWNGWWLGPSLSFDHPGWGFHASTGNEPPLEGWKVPPSGPVSNLDLRL
;
A
#
# COMPACT_ATOMS: atom_id res chain seq x y z
N MET A 1 -6.40 -19.33 -34.18
CA MET A 1 -5.46 -19.83 -33.17
C MET A 1 -5.54 -18.90 -31.98
N ALA A 2 -5.82 -19.46 -30.81
CA ALA A 2 -6.30 -18.74 -29.63
C ALA A 2 -5.30 -17.69 -29.11
N SER A 3 -5.81 -16.47 -28.87
CA SER A 3 -5.17 -15.47 -28.02
C SER A 3 -5.53 -15.78 -26.56
N PHE A 4 -4.53 -16.05 -25.73
CA PHE A 4 -4.68 -15.98 -24.29
C PHE A 4 -4.23 -14.58 -23.86
N SER A 5 -5.21 -13.71 -23.60
CA SER A 5 -5.02 -12.57 -22.71
C SER A 5 -5.02 -13.13 -21.30
N ASP A 6 -3.85 -13.39 -20.73
CA ASP A 6 -3.79 -13.78 -19.32
C ASP A 6 -4.03 -12.53 -18.47
N GLY A 7 -5.14 -12.54 -17.72
CA GLY A 7 -5.45 -11.53 -16.71
C GLY A 7 -4.59 -11.72 -15.46
N SER A 8 -3.28 -11.93 -15.63
CA SER A 8 -2.34 -12.01 -14.51
C SER A 8 -2.12 -10.60 -13.95
N PRO A 9 -2.16 -10.40 -12.62
CA PRO A 9 -1.79 -9.12 -12.03
C PRO A 9 -0.33 -8.84 -12.39
N SER A 10 -0.10 -7.83 -13.21
CA SER A 10 1.25 -7.44 -13.59
C SER A 10 1.94 -6.82 -12.37
N VAL A 11 2.69 -7.63 -11.62
CA VAL A 11 3.63 -7.11 -10.63
C VAL A 11 4.83 -6.56 -11.40
N LYS A 12 4.75 -5.31 -11.85
CA LYS A 12 5.90 -4.59 -12.41
C LYS A 12 6.82 -4.19 -11.25
N VAL A 13 7.71 -5.09 -10.85
CA VAL A 13 8.78 -4.77 -9.92
C VAL A 13 9.78 -3.85 -10.63
N SER A 14 10.07 -2.71 -10.00
CA SER A 14 11.33 -1.94 -10.07
C SER A 14 11.22 -0.52 -10.68
N ILE A 15 11.13 0.47 -9.80
CA ILE A 15 11.59 1.85 -10.06
C ILE A 15 13.10 1.86 -10.43
N ALA A 16 13.88 0.83 -10.06
CA ALA A 16 15.29 0.76 -10.47
C ALA A 16 15.46 0.60 -11.99
N SER A 17 14.47 0.07 -12.72
CA SER A 17 14.45 0.11 -14.19
C SER A 17 14.22 1.52 -14.76
N MET A 18 13.65 2.45 -13.97
CA MET A 18 13.54 3.87 -14.35
C MET A 18 14.82 4.64 -14.01
N CYS A 19 15.49 4.29 -12.90
CA CYS A 19 16.71 4.96 -12.48
C CYS A 19 17.96 4.55 -13.29
N GLN A 20 18.02 3.33 -13.84
CA GLN A 20 19.16 2.89 -14.65
C GLN A 20 19.23 3.53 -16.06
N ASN A 21 18.20 4.28 -16.47
CA ASN A 21 18.23 5.08 -17.70
C ASN A 21 18.43 6.59 -17.43
N LEU A 22 18.87 6.99 -16.24
CA LEU A 22 19.12 8.40 -15.88
C LEU A 22 20.56 8.87 -16.17
N GLU A 23 21.22 8.30 -17.17
CA GLU A 23 22.31 9.00 -17.85
C GLU A 23 21.71 9.78 -19.02
N TYR A 24 21.49 11.08 -18.82
CA TYR A 24 21.13 12.05 -19.86
C TYR A 24 19.90 11.70 -20.72
N ALA A 25 18.71 11.74 -20.14
CA ALA A 25 17.49 12.00 -20.90
C ALA A 25 16.49 12.73 -20.02
N ASP A 26 15.86 13.76 -20.59
CA ASP A 26 14.83 14.58 -19.98
C ASP A 26 13.86 13.73 -19.16
N ILE A 27 13.84 13.95 -17.84
CA ILE A 27 12.78 13.42 -16.98
C ILE A 27 11.48 14.01 -17.56
N PRO A 28 10.57 13.20 -18.11
CA PRO A 28 9.28 13.68 -18.55
C PRO A 28 8.66 14.44 -17.40
N LEU A 29 8.24 15.69 -17.61
CA LEU A 29 7.45 16.41 -16.61
C LEU A 29 6.35 15.45 -16.13
N LEU A 30 6.04 15.43 -14.84
CA LEU A 30 5.00 14.59 -14.22
C LEU A 30 3.64 14.60 -14.96
N SER A 31 3.42 15.56 -15.87
CA SER A 31 2.31 15.63 -16.83
C SER A 31 2.34 14.61 -17.99
N GLU A 32 3.48 13.97 -18.26
CA GLU A 32 3.69 13.07 -19.42
C GLU A 32 3.53 11.59 -19.08
N ILE A 33 3.41 11.24 -17.79
CA ILE A 33 2.95 9.91 -17.38
C ILE A 33 1.51 9.78 -17.88
N LYS A 34 1.31 8.93 -18.90
CA LYS A 34 -0.01 8.68 -19.50
C LYS A 34 -1.03 8.40 -18.40
N LYS A 35 -2.08 9.22 -18.35
CA LYS A 35 -3.30 9.12 -17.51
C LYS A 35 -4.07 7.77 -17.62
N GLY A 36 -3.48 6.71 -18.19
CA GLY A 36 -4.15 5.48 -18.59
C GLY A 36 -3.57 4.17 -18.06
N GLU A 37 -2.47 4.16 -17.30
CA GLU A 37 -2.09 2.95 -16.54
C GLU A 37 -2.72 3.05 -15.14
N ALA A 38 -3.82 2.33 -14.93
CA ALA A 38 -4.36 2.12 -13.59
C ALA A 38 -3.38 1.24 -12.81
N LEU A 39 -2.73 1.82 -11.79
CA LEU A 39 -1.86 1.10 -10.88
C LEU A 39 -2.65 0.78 -9.61
N ASP A 40 -2.86 -0.50 -9.33
CA ASP A 40 -3.54 -0.92 -8.10
C ASP A 40 -2.69 -0.63 -6.86
N PHE A 41 -1.37 -0.85 -6.97
CA PHE A 41 -0.41 -0.59 -5.90
C PHE A 41 0.99 -0.30 -6.46
N ALA A 42 1.83 0.32 -5.63
CA ALA A 42 3.23 0.60 -5.90
C ALA A 42 4.10 0.12 -4.73
N VAL A 43 5.18 -0.60 -5.04
CA VAL A 43 6.21 -0.99 -4.06
C VAL A 43 7.41 -0.06 -4.23
N VAL A 44 7.79 0.65 -3.17
CA VAL A 44 8.80 1.71 -3.19
C VAL A 44 10.04 1.26 -2.42
N VAL A 45 11.07 0.86 -3.18
CA VAL A 45 12.39 0.49 -2.67
C VAL A 45 13.41 1.55 -3.14
N ILE A 46 13.43 2.69 -2.46
CA ILE A 46 14.34 3.82 -2.72
C ILE A 46 14.80 4.41 -1.38
N GLY A 47 15.92 5.13 -1.36
CA GLY A 47 16.41 5.84 -0.18
C GLY A 47 17.79 5.43 0.30
N SER A 48 18.29 4.25 -0.10
CA SER A 48 19.59 3.74 0.35
C SER A 48 20.78 4.63 -0.02
N ASN A 49 20.68 5.47 -1.05
CA ASN A 49 21.74 6.42 -1.39
C ASN A 49 21.70 7.70 -0.54
N ASP A 50 20.52 8.03 0.01
CA ASP A 50 20.33 9.28 0.76
C ASP A 50 20.94 9.20 2.17
N VAL A 51 21.13 7.98 2.70
CA VAL A 51 21.72 7.76 4.04
C VAL A 51 23.16 8.29 4.18
N TYR A 52 23.85 8.56 3.06
CA TYR A 52 25.19 9.10 3.06
C TYR A 52 25.23 10.63 3.13
N THR A 53 24.10 11.31 2.86
CA THR A 53 24.05 12.78 2.70
C THR A 53 22.93 13.46 3.48
N GLU A 54 21.88 12.73 3.85
CA GLU A 54 20.67 13.25 4.47
C GLU A 54 20.48 12.71 5.89
N SER A 55 19.71 13.44 6.71
CA SER A 55 19.30 12.94 8.03
C SER A 55 18.17 11.91 7.91
N ALA A 56 18.04 11.04 8.91
CA ALA A 56 16.97 10.05 8.96
C ALA A 56 15.58 10.69 8.84
N ASP A 57 15.34 11.78 9.58
CA ASP A 57 14.07 12.50 9.54
C ASP A 57 13.74 13.06 8.15
N ALA A 58 14.75 13.57 7.42
CA ALA A 58 14.56 14.10 6.07
C ALA A 58 14.20 12.99 5.07
N ILE A 59 14.86 11.84 5.18
CA ILE A 59 14.59 10.65 4.36
C ILE A 59 13.17 10.14 4.62
N VAL A 60 12.80 9.92 5.90
CA VAL A 60 11.46 9.45 6.29
C VAL A 60 10.39 10.44 5.84
N HIS A 61 10.60 11.75 6.05
CA HIS A 61 9.69 12.79 5.58
C HIS A 61 9.46 12.71 4.06
N ASN A 62 10.51 12.54 3.27
CA ASN A 62 10.41 12.46 1.82
C ASN A 62 9.72 11.17 1.34
N LEU A 63 10.03 10.02 1.96
CA LEU A 63 9.36 8.74 1.67
C LEU A 63 7.86 8.81 2.00
N MET A 64 7.49 9.41 3.14
CA MET A 64 6.09 9.61 3.51
C MET A 64 5.39 10.61 2.60
N ARG A 65 6.07 11.67 2.18
CA ARG A 65 5.53 12.60 1.18
C ARG A 65 5.29 11.90 -0.15
N LEU A 66 6.20 11.05 -0.61
CA LEU A 66 6.01 10.23 -1.81
C LEU A 66 4.82 9.29 -1.67
N ARG A 67 4.68 8.62 -0.52
CA ARG A 67 3.53 7.77 -0.19
C ARG A 67 2.21 8.53 -0.35
N ARG A 68 2.10 9.73 0.22
CA ARG A 68 0.90 10.59 0.10
C ARG A 68 0.61 10.99 -1.34
N LEU A 69 1.64 11.39 -2.10
CA LEU A 69 1.47 11.82 -3.50
C LEU A 69 1.02 10.69 -4.43
N LEU A 70 1.49 9.46 -4.20
CA LEU A 70 1.07 8.29 -4.97
C LEU A 70 -0.32 7.81 -4.52
N ALA A 71 -0.61 7.81 -3.22
CA ALA A 71 -1.92 7.47 -2.66
C ALA A 71 -3.03 8.40 -3.16
N ALA A 72 -2.74 9.69 -3.36
CA ALA A 72 -3.67 10.66 -3.95
C ALA A 72 -4.08 10.35 -5.41
N ARG A 73 -3.50 9.31 -6.03
CA ARG A 73 -3.85 8.81 -7.36
C ARG A 73 -4.54 7.44 -7.31
N ASP A 74 -5.13 7.10 -6.16
CA ASP A 74 -5.81 5.82 -5.91
C ASP A 74 -4.88 4.59 -6.02
N VAL A 75 -3.58 4.79 -5.73
CA VAL A 75 -2.56 3.73 -5.72
C VAL A 75 -2.24 3.33 -4.28
N GLU A 76 -2.39 2.06 -3.90
CA GLU A 76 -1.90 1.58 -2.59
C GLU A 76 -0.37 1.59 -2.57
N VAL A 77 0.24 2.26 -1.61
CA VAL A 77 1.70 2.42 -1.58
C VAL A 77 2.31 1.62 -0.45
N ILE A 78 3.22 0.72 -0.82
CA ILE A 78 4.01 -0.13 0.06
C ILE A 78 5.42 0.44 0.09
N LEU A 79 5.78 1.09 1.20
CA LEU A 79 7.14 1.54 1.44
C LEU A 79 7.98 0.37 2.00
N CYS A 80 9.28 0.40 1.70
CA CYS A 80 10.22 -0.64 2.09
C CYS A 80 11.37 -0.06 2.93
N THR A 81 11.91 -0.84 3.86
CA THR A 81 13.09 -0.44 4.65
C THR A 81 14.35 -0.33 3.78
N LEU A 82 15.30 0.49 4.21
CA LEU A 82 16.55 0.73 3.49
C LEU A 82 17.60 -0.32 3.82
N TYR A 83 18.47 -0.62 2.87
CA TYR A 83 19.60 -1.51 3.07
C TYR A 83 20.93 -0.78 2.89
N VAL A 84 21.87 -1.04 3.79
CA VAL A 84 23.29 -0.72 3.66
C VAL A 84 24.07 -2.02 3.87
N ASN A 85 24.96 -2.33 2.94
CA ASN A 85 25.74 -3.56 2.97
C ASN A 85 26.74 -3.57 4.15
N LEU A 86 27.18 -4.75 4.56
CA LEU A 86 28.03 -4.92 5.76
C LEU A 86 29.38 -4.19 5.67
N GLU A 87 29.97 -4.11 4.47
CA GLU A 87 31.25 -3.46 4.24
C GLU A 87 31.12 -1.93 4.44
N ASP A 88 30.07 -1.33 3.91
CA ASP A 88 29.77 0.08 4.10
C ASP A 88 29.30 0.39 5.51
N ARG A 89 28.58 -0.51 6.17
CA ARG A 89 28.23 -0.31 7.58
C ARG A 89 29.48 -0.21 8.46
N THR A 90 30.57 -0.86 8.06
CA THR A 90 31.86 -0.78 8.76
C THR A 90 32.65 0.46 8.32
N SER A 91 32.64 0.76 7.03
CA SER A 91 33.43 1.86 6.45
C SER A 91 32.81 3.25 6.69
N TRP A 92 31.48 3.30 6.84
CA TRP A 92 30.66 4.50 6.96
C TRP A 92 29.66 4.31 8.11
N PRO A 93 30.11 4.30 9.38
CA PRO A 93 29.25 4.05 10.53
C PRO A 93 28.08 5.05 10.64
N TYR A 94 28.30 6.30 10.21
CA TYR A 94 27.24 7.30 10.13
C TYR A 94 26.08 6.87 9.21
N ALA A 95 26.39 6.35 8.02
CA ALA A 95 25.37 5.86 7.08
C ALA A 95 24.61 4.65 7.65
N ALA A 96 25.29 3.80 8.42
CA ALA A 96 24.67 2.68 9.13
C ALA A 96 23.68 3.16 10.20
N GLU A 97 24.09 4.13 11.02
CA GLU A 97 23.24 4.74 12.05
C GLU A 97 22.00 5.42 11.45
N VAL A 98 22.18 6.19 10.37
CA VAL A 98 21.07 6.83 9.66
C VAL A 98 20.11 5.77 9.09
N CYS A 99 20.64 4.72 8.46
CA CYS A 99 19.82 3.63 7.92
C CYS A 99 19.01 2.91 9.02
N ASP A 100 19.62 2.60 10.16
CA ASP A 100 18.96 1.94 11.28
C ASP A 100 17.85 2.83 11.87
N GLU A 101 18.09 4.13 12.00
CA GLU A 101 17.10 5.10 12.48
C GLU A 101 15.93 5.24 11.49
N VAL A 102 16.20 5.38 10.19
CA VAL A 102 15.15 5.38 9.15
C VAL A 102 14.31 4.11 9.23
N ASN A 103 14.95 2.95 9.32
CA ASN A 103 14.24 1.67 9.37
C ASN A 103 13.41 1.53 10.65
N SER A 104 13.92 1.99 11.79
CA SER A 104 13.19 2.02 13.06
C SER A 104 11.93 2.89 12.96
N GLN A 105 12.05 4.09 12.39
CA GLN A 105 10.91 5.00 12.19
C GLN A 105 9.90 4.43 11.19
N LEU A 106 10.37 3.90 10.05
CA LEU A 106 9.49 3.26 9.08
C LEU A 106 8.75 2.07 9.70
N LEU A 107 9.42 1.17 10.42
CA LEU A 107 8.78 -0.02 10.98
C LEU A 107 7.71 0.27 12.06
N GLN A 108 7.60 1.51 12.55
CA GLN A 108 6.48 1.95 13.39
C GLN A 108 5.21 2.22 12.57
N GLU A 109 5.35 2.42 11.26
CA GLU A 109 4.29 2.77 10.33
C GLU A 109 3.59 1.52 9.80
N ASP A 110 2.30 1.67 9.52
CA ASP A 110 1.52 0.54 9.05
C ASP A 110 1.86 0.22 7.58
N GLY A 111 2.20 -1.05 7.37
CA GLY A 111 2.36 -1.61 6.05
C GLY A 111 3.71 -1.44 5.37
N ILE A 112 4.73 -1.16 6.17
CA ILE A 112 6.11 -1.24 5.71
C ILE A 112 6.52 -2.70 5.52
N ILE A 113 7.24 -2.98 4.43
CA ILE A 113 7.92 -4.26 4.21
C ILE A 113 9.39 -4.14 4.61
N ASP A 114 9.84 -5.07 5.46
CA ASP A 114 11.24 -5.14 5.89
C ASP A 114 12.15 -5.75 4.80
N THR A 115 12.52 -4.95 3.81
CA THR A 115 13.47 -5.36 2.76
C THR A 115 14.91 -5.44 3.27
N ASP A 116 15.31 -4.69 4.29
CA ASP A 116 16.61 -4.84 4.96
C ASP A 116 16.79 -6.28 5.48
N GLY A 117 15.79 -6.80 6.18
CA GLY A 117 15.73 -8.20 6.59
C GLY A 117 15.80 -9.16 5.39
N LEU A 118 15.10 -8.88 4.29
CA LEU A 118 15.17 -9.70 3.08
C LEU A 118 16.57 -9.68 2.44
N PHE A 119 17.20 -8.52 2.27
CA PHE A 119 18.55 -8.42 1.69
C PHE A 119 19.60 -9.15 2.53
N LYS A 120 19.50 -9.09 3.87
CA LYS A 120 20.39 -9.81 4.80
C LYS A 120 20.31 -11.34 4.67
N THR A 121 19.26 -11.86 4.06
CA THR A 121 19.07 -13.31 3.85
C THR A 121 19.56 -13.81 2.48
N LEU A 122 20.11 -12.93 1.64
CA LEU A 122 20.70 -13.31 0.35
C LEU A 122 22.15 -13.77 0.54
N THR A 123 22.59 -14.75 -0.24
CA THR A 123 23.97 -15.27 -0.17
C THR A 123 24.94 -14.38 -0.94
N ARG A 124 26.25 -14.50 -0.70
CA ARG A 124 27.26 -13.65 -1.36
C ARG A 124 27.24 -13.78 -2.88
N GLU A 125 26.95 -14.97 -3.41
CA GLU A 125 26.90 -15.26 -4.85
C GLU A 125 25.74 -14.53 -5.56
N MET A 126 24.72 -14.13 -4.79
CA MET A 126 23.58 -13.35 -5.28
C MET A 126 23.91 -11.86 -5.44
N TRP A 127 25.09 -11.43 -5.02
CA TRP A 127 25.57 -10.05 -5.14
C TRP A 127 26.64 -9.95 -6.24
N ALA A 128 26.39 -9.15 -7.27
CA ALA A 128 27.36 -8.88 -8.33
C ALA A 128 28.51 -8.01 -7.82
N ASN A 129 28.21 -7.13 -6.88
CA ASN A 129 29.15 -6.32 -6.12
C ASN A 129 28.51 -5.92 -4.78
N THR A 130 29.13 -5.00 -4.06
CA THR A 130 28.68 -4.55 -2.74
C THR A 130 27.33 -3.81 -2.74
N TYR A 131 26.83 -3.40 -3.91
CA TYR A 131 25.59 -2.60 -4.08
C TYR A 131 24.51 -3.28 -4.92
N HIS A 132 24.89 -4.10 -5.89
CA HIS A 132 23.99 -4.62 -6.91
C HIS A 132 23.89 -6.14 -6.88
N LEU A 133 22.66 -6.64 -7.06
CA LEU A 133 22.38 -8.06 -7.17
C LEU A 133 22.75 -8.61 -8.55
N THR A 134 23.06 -9.90 -8.60
CA THR A 134 23.08 -10.66 -9.86
C THR A 134 21.66 -10.88 -10.37
N THR A 135 21.50 -11.39 -11.59
CA THR A 135 20.19 -11.82 -12.11
C THR A 135 19.52 -12.84 -11.17
N GLU A 136 20.28 -13.82 -10.67
CA GLU A 136 19.79 -14.80 -9.69
C GLU A 136 19.38 -14.12 -8.38
N GLY A 137 20.17 -13.17 -7.88
CA GLY A 137 19.84 -12.39 -6.69
C GLY A 137 18.54 -11.59 -6.86
N TYR A 138 18.34 -10.94 -8.01
CA TYR A 138 17.09 -10.24 -8.31
C TYR A 138 15.89 -11.18 -8.39
N HIS A 139 16.05 -12.39 -8.96
CA HIS A 139 14.98 -13.39 -8.98
C HIS A 139 14.60 -13.82 -7.57
N GLU A 140 15.57 -14.13 -6.73
CA GLU A 140 15.29 -14.61 -5.37
C GLU A 140 14.74 -13.51 -4.47
N PHE A 141 15.32 -12.31 -4.53
CA PHE A 141 14.78 -11.13 -3.84
C PHE A 141 13.35 -10.82 -4.31
N GLY A 142 13.12 -10.79 -5.63
CA GLY A 142 11.81 -10.54 -6.22
C GLY A 142 10.77 -11.56 -5.79
N ARG A 143 11.13 -12.85 -5.73
CA ARG A 143 10.27 -13.93 -5.23
C ARG A 143 9.87 -13.70 -3.78
N ARG A 144 10.84 -13.45 -2.89
CA ARG A 144 10.59 -13.20 -1.46
C ARG A 144 9.77 -11.94 -1.23
N LEU A 145 10.08 -10.85 -1.93
CA LEU A 145 9.32 -9.61 -1.88
C LEU A 145 7.88 -9.84 -2.34
N ALA A 146 7.68 -10.55 -3.45
CA ALA A 146 6.35 -10.88 -3.95
C ALA A 146 5.53 -11.71 -2.95
N GLU A 147 6.14 -12.65 -2.24
CA GLU A 147 5.48 -13.42 -1.18
C GLU A 147 4.99 -12.53 -0.03
N VAL A 148 5.83 -11.62 0.45
CA VAL A 148 5.45 -10.69 1.54
C VAL A 148 4.41 -9.68 1.08
N VAL A 149 4.53 -9.16 -0.14
CA VAL A 149 3.52 -8.28 -0.75
C VAL A 149 2.18 -9.02 -0.91
N ALA A 150 2.20 -10.26 -1.38
CA ALA A 150 0.98 -11.05 -1.54
C ALA A 150 0.30 -11.33 -0.20
N GLU A 151 1.06 -11.57 0.86
CA GLU A 151 0.54 -11.75 2.22
C GLU A 151 -0.21 -10.51 2.72
N ARG A 152 0.28 -9.31 2.40
CA ARG A 152 -0.38 -8.05 2.76
C ARG A 152 -1.81 -7.96 2.21
N PHE A 153 -2.03 -8.57 1.05
CA PHE A 153 -3.31 -8.58 0.33
C PHE A 153 -4.05 -9.90 0.44
N ARG A 154 -3.60 -10.84 1.28
CA ARG A 154 -4.29 -12.11 1.43
C ARG A 154 -5.70 -11.87 1.97
N PHE A 155 -6.66 -12.34 1.20
CA PHE A 155 -8.03 -12.52 1.64
C PHE A 155 -8.14 -13.90 2.26
N ASP A 156 -8.30 -13.96 3.58
CA ASP A 156 -8.57 -15.23 4.26
C ASP A 156 -10.08 -15.50 4.24
N ALA A 157 -10.53 -16.16 3.19
CA ALA A 157 -11.92 -16.58 3.02
C ALA A 157 -12.40 -17.56 4.11
N THR A 158 -11.47 -18.08 4.93
CA THR A 158 -11.73 -19.14 5.90
C THR A 158 -11.92 -18.67 7.33
N VAL A 159 -11.80 -17.35 7.59
CA VAL A 159 -12.18 -16.80 8.91
C VAL A 159 -13.65 -17.13 9.13
N PRO A 160 -14.00 -17.96 10.15
CA PRO A 160 -15.36 -18.40 10.35
C PRO A 160 -16.31 -17.21 10.47
N LEU A 161 -17.40 -17.25 9.71
CA LEU A 161 -18.54 -16.33 9.74
C LEU A 161 -19.32 -16.39 11.07
N THR A 162 -18.63 -16.51 12.22
CA THR A 162 -19.22 -16.13 13.50
C THR A 162 -19.17 -14.62 13.57
N LEU A 163 -20.10 -13.98 12.85
CA LEU A 163 -20.36 -12.56 12.97
C LEU A 163 -20.68 -12.29 14.44
N SER A 164 -19.76 -11.59 15.11
CA SER A 164 -20.06 -11.01 16.41
C SER A 164 -21.27 -10.10 16.23
N PRO A 165 -22.21 -10.01 17.18
CA PRO A 165 -23.34 -9.09 17.05
C PRO A 165 -22.86 -7.67 16.69
N GLY A 166 -23.32 -7.14 15.55
CA GLY A 166 -22.91 -5.83 15.04
C GLY A 166 -21.66 -5.82 14.14
N SER A 167 -21.18 -6.98 13.68
CA SER A 167 -20.20 -7.07 12.59
C SER A 167 -20.89 -7.06 11.23
N LEU A 168 -20.16 -6.61 10.21
CA LEU A 168 -20.64 -6.49 8.84
C LEU A 168 -19.76 -7.33 7.92
N PHE A 169 -20.31 -7.94 6.88
CA PHE A 169 -19.56 -8.68 5.89
C PHE A 169 -19.70 -8.03 4.52
N LEU A 170 -18.58 -7.51 3.99
CA LEU A 170 -18.52 -6.88 2.67
C LEU A 170 -18.09 -7.91 1.63
N GLN A 171 -18.88 -8.09 0.57
CA GLN A 171 -18.58 -9.03 -0.50
C GLN A 171 -19.09 -8.57 -1.87
N GLY A 172 -18.52 -9.10 -2.94
CA GLY A 172 -18.96 -8.82 -4.30
C GLY A 172 -17.92 -9.23 -5.34
N PRO A 173 -18.31 -9.46 -6.60
CA PRO A 173 -17.34 -9.67 -7.67
C PRO A 173 -16.59 -8.35 -7.97
N GLY A 174 -15.33 -8.44 -8.41
CA GLY A 174 -14.61 -7.27 -8.89
C GLY A 174 -13.11 -7.46 -9.04
N ASP A 175 -12.44 -6.34 -9.31
CA ASP A 175 -10.99 -6.23 -9.47
C ASP A 175 -10.23 -6.40 -8.14
N PHE A 176 -8.96 -6.01 -8.14
CA PHE A 176 -8.11 -6.09 -6.97
C PHE A 176 -8.64 -5.25 -5.79
N VAL A 177 -9.07 -4.01 -6.02
CA VAL A 177 -9.60 -3.12 -4.98
C VAL A 177 -10.87 -3.72 -4.37
N HIS A 178 -11.75 -4.30 -5.19
CA HIS A 178 -12.92 -5.02 -4.66
C HIS A 178 -12.47 -6.15 -3.73
N ARG A 179 -11.55 -7.02 -4.15
CA ARG A 179 -11.05 -8.12 -3.31
C ARG A 179 -10.35 -7.63 -2.03
N LEU A 180 -9.65 -6.50 -2.10
CA LEU A 180 -9.03 -5.84 -0.95
C LEU A 180 -10.07 -5.40 0.08
N LEU A 181 -11.21 -4.88 -0.37
CA LEU A 181 -12.29 -4.41 0.50
C LEU A 181 -13.09 -5.55 1.13
N GLN A 182 -13.18 -6.71 0.49
CA GLN A 182 -13.99 -7.83 0.98
C GLN A 182 -13.51 -8.38 2.32
N GLY A 183 -14.45 -8.71 3.19
CA GLY A 183 -14.18 -9.36 4.48
C GLY A 183 -15.12 -8.92 5.60
N THR A 184 -14.81 -9.38 6.80
CA THR A 184 -15.58 -9.06 8.02
C THR A 184 -15.08 -7.77 8.63
N TYR A 185 -15.99 -6.85 8.94
CA TYR A 185 -15.76 -5.58 9.60
C TYR A 185 -16.37 -5.63 11.00
N VAL A 186 -15.57 -5.32 12.01
CA VAL A 186 -16.03 -5.27 13.41
C VAL A 186 -16.15 -3.82 13.83
N LYS A 187 -17.21 -3.51 14.57
CA LYS A 187 -17.45 -2.18 15.12
C LYS A 187 -16.39 -1.84 16.17
N GLU A 188 -15.73 -0.71 16.00
CA GLU A 188 -14.75 -0.17 16.94
C GLU A 188 -15.46 0.58 18.09
N SER A 189 -14.75 0.81 19.21
CA SER A 189 -15.30 1.49 20.39
C SER A 189 -15.51 3.02 20.22
N GLY A 190 -15.36 3.55 19.00
CA GLY A 190 -15.41 4.97 18.69
C GLY A 190 -16.43 5.35 17.61
N THR A 191 -16.49 6.65 17.32
CA THR A 191 -17.33 7.21 16.25
C THR A 191 -16.54 8.21 15.41
N ASN A 192 -16.92 8.36 14.14
CA ASN A 192 -16.47 9.44 13.26
C ASN A 192 -17.68 10.28 12.85
N HIS A 193 -17.61 11.59 13.05
CA HIS A 193 -18.73 12.52 12.80
C HIS A 193 -20.08 12.02 13.35
N GLY A 194 -20.06 11.47 14.58
CA GLY A 194 -21.25 10.97 15.28
C GLY A 194 -21.76 9.61 14.83
N ARG A 195 -21.04 8.89 13.95
CA ARG A 195 -21.45 7.57 13.44
C ARG A 195 -20.43 6.47 13.76
N PRO A 196 -20.87 5.19 13.83
CA PRO A 196 -19.98 4.06 14.05
C PRO A 196 -18.80 4.00 13.10
N ILE A 197 -17.66 3.54 13.63
CA ILE A 197 -16.49 3.15 12.83
C ILE A 197 -16.44 1.63 12.83
N TYR A 198 -16.17 1.03 11.67
CA TYR A 198 -15.87 -0.39 11.58
C TYR A 198 -14.47 -0.58 11.00
N LYS A 199 -13.78 -1.61 11.48
CA LYS A 199 -12.45 -1.99 11.01
C LYS A 199 -12.52 -3.41 10.45
N LYS A 200 -11.96 -3.59 9.26
CA LYS A 200 -11.80 -4.91 8.66
C LYS A 200 -10.89 -5.77 9.53
N MET A 201 -11.36 -6.99 9.82
CA MET A 201 -10.55 -8.02 10.46
C MET A 201 -9.44 -8.48 9.51
N GLY A 202 -8.24 -8.62 10.06
CA GLY A 202 -7.08 -9.10 9.34
C GLY A 202 -5.92 -9.38 10.29
N ALA A 203 -4.98 -10.20 9.85
CA ALA A 203 -3.74 -10.40 10.58
C ALA A 203 -2.92 -9.10 10.63
N ARG A 204 -2.06 -8.96 11.64
CA ARG A 204 -1.14 -7.81 11.74
C ARG A 204 -0.29 -7.70 10.47
N GLY A 205 -0.23 -6.52 9.86
CA GLY A 205 0.52 -6.27 8.62
C GLY A 205 -0.32 -6.37 7.33
N THR A 206 -1.53 -6.92 7.39
CA THR A 206 -2.49 -6.82 6.27
C THR A 206 -2.97 -5.38 6.09
N THR A 207 -3.33 -5.01 4.86
CA THR A 207 -3.86 -3.68 4.57
C THR A 207 -5.09 -3.40 5.44
N ARG A 208 -5.02 -2.35 6.26
CA ARG A 208 -6.14 -1.90 7.07
C ARG A 208 -7.21 -1.32 6.17
N VAL A 209 -8.46 -1.65 6.46
CA VAL A 209 -9.61 -1.03 5.83
C VAL A 209 -10.58 -0.59 6.94
N PHE A 210 -10.96 0.66 6.92
CA PHE A 210 -11.98 1.23 7.79
C PHE A 210 -13.22 1.56 6.97
N LEU A 211 -14.38 1.35 7.57
CA LEU A 211 -15.67 1.83 7.12
C LEU A 211 -16.14 2.91 8.09
N PHE A 212 -16.28 4.14 7.59
CA PHE A 212 -16.58 5.31 8.41
C PHE A 212 -17.44 6.32 7.65
N TYR A 213 -18.10 7.21 8.38
CA TYR A 213 -18.85 8.32 7.81
C TYR A 213 -18.04 9.62 7.85
N TRP A 214 -18.24 10.48 6.87
CA TRP A 214 -17.74 11.85 6.84
C TRP A 214 -18.90 12.81 6.59
N ASP A 215 -18.96 13.90 7.34
CA ASP A 215 -20.06 14.88 7.20
C ASP A 215 -19.77 15.92 6.10
N ALA A 216 -20.65 16.91 5.96
CA ALA A 216 -20.53 17.93 4.92
C ALA A 216 -19.68 19.15 5.33
N ASN A 217 -19.05 19.16 6.51
CA ASN A 217 -18.33 20.34 7.00
C ASN A 217 -17.14 20.71 6.13
N ASP A 218 -16.47 19.70 5.56
CA ASP A 218 -15.32 19.87 4.67
C ASP A 218 -15.70 19.96 3.18
N GLY A 219 -16.99 19.85 2.87
CA GLY A 219 -17.52 19.92 1.51
C GLY A 219 -18.59 18.87 1.23
N PRO A 220 -19.57 19.16 0.37
CA PRO A 220 -20.64 18.21 0.03
C PRO A 220 -20.13 16.92 -0.64
N GLU A 221 -18.96 16.96 -1.28
CA GLU A 221 -18.30 15.82 -1.92
C GLU A 221 -17.80 14.77 -0.92
N TRP A 222 -17.52 15.19 0.32
CA TRP A 222 -17.07 14.30 1.39
C TRP A 222 -18.25 13.63 2.11
N ASN A 223 -19.43 14.22 2.02
CA ASN A 223 -20.59 13.80 2.80
C ASN A 223 -21.09 12.40 2.39
N GLY A 224 -20.80 11.40 3.23
CA GLY A 224 -21.19 10.02 2.97
C GLY A 224 -20.35 8.99 3.73
N TRP A 225 -20.55 7.73 3.39
CA TRP A 225 -19.82 6.59 3.92
C TRP A 225 -18.63 6.24 3.03
N TRP A 226 -17.49 5.98 3.65
CA TRP A 226 -16.21 5.73 3.00
C TRP A 226 -15.62 4.41 3.46
N LEU A 227 -14.96 3.74 2.52
CA LEU A 227 -14.03 2.64 2.76
C LEU A 227 -12.62 3.14 2.49
N GLY A 228 -11.69 3.02 3.43
CA GLY A 228 -10.33 3.54 3.21
C GLY A 228 -9.29 3.05 4.21
N PRO A 229 -8.00 3.35 3.99
CA PRO A 229 -6.90 2.86 4.81
C PRO A 229 -6.84 3.50 6.21
N SER A 230 -7.42 4.68 6.37
CA SER A 230 -7.40 5.48 7.59
C SER A 230 -8.59 6.43 7.66
N LEU A 231 -8.88 6.94 8.87
CA LEU A 231 -9.83 8.02 9.09
C LEU A 231 -9.12 9.36 8.91
N SER A 232 -8.84 9.74 7.66
CA SER A 232 -8.12 10.98 7.37
C SER A 232 -8.55 11.62 6.06
N PHE A 233 -8.27 12.93 5.94
CA PHE A 233 -8.48 13.73 4.73
C PHE A 233 -7.43 13.44 3.64
N ASP A 234 -6.33 12.77 4.00
CA ASP A 234 -5.16 12.56 3.13
C ASP A 234 -5.39 11.52 2.01
N HIS A 235 -6.50 10.76 2.04
CA HIS A 235 -6.81 9.75 1.04
C HIS A 235 -8.31 9.81 0.69
N PRO A 236 -8.71 9.81 -0.59
CA PRO A 236 -10.12 9.84 -1.00
C PRO A 236 -10.86 8.52 -0.71
N GLY A 237 -10.36 7.63 0.15
CA GLY A 237 -10.84 6.25 0.28
C GLY A 237 -10.70 5.40 -1.00
N TRP A 238 -11.01 4.12 -0.89
CA TRP A 238 -11.15 3.17 -2.01
C TRP A 238 -12.59 2.98 -2.45
N GLY A 239 -13.56 3.30 -1.60
CA GLY A 239 -14.97 3.18 -1.91
C GLY A 239 -15.82 4.24 -1.22
N PHE A 240 -16.93 4.60 -1.86
CA PHE A 240 -17.82 5.66 -1.40
C PHE A 240 -19.30 5.33 -1.60
N HIS A 241 -20.13 5.79 -0.66
CA HIS A 241 -21.57 5.87 -0.82
C HIS A 241 -22.13 7.15 -0.19
N ALA A 242 -22.90 7.94 -0.96
CA ALA A 242 -23.45 9.24 -0.53
C ALA A 242 -24.58 9.16 0.52
N SER A 243 -24.72 8.05 1.24
CA SER A 243 -25.79 7.89 2.23
C SER A 243 -25.48 8.70 3.48
N THR A 244 -26.49 9.39 4.00
CA THR A 244 -26.41 10.11 5.27
C THR A 244 -27.13 9.37 6.41
N GLY A 245 -27.37 8.06 6.26
CA GLY A 245 -27.97 7.24 7.30
C GLY A 245 -27.02 6.95 8.47
N ASN A 246 -27.55 6.75 9.68
CA ASN A 246 -26.74 6.48 10.88
C ASN A 246 -25.93 5.18 10.82
N GLU A 247 -26.33 4.27 9.93
CA GLU A 247 -25.66 3.00 9.66
C GLU A 247 -25.19 2.96 8.19
N PRO A 248 -24.15 2.18 7.88
CA PRO A 248 -23.63 2.09 6.52
C PRO A 248 -24.65 1.42 5.57
N PRO A 249 -24.72 1.86 4.31
CA PRO A 249 -25.66 1.34 3.32
C PRO A 249 -25.31 -0.08 2.88
N LEU A 250 -26.33 -0.93 2.69
CA LEU A 250 -26.13 -2.35 2.33
C LEU A 250 -25.66 -2.56 0.89
N GLU A 251 -26.02 -1.67 -0.03
CA GLU A 251 -25.74 -1.78 -1.47
C GLU A 251 -25.45 -0.38 -2.03
N GLY A 252 -25.08 -0.28 -3.31
CA GLY A 252 -24.90 1.00 -3.99
C GLY A 252 -23.52 1.64 -3.87
N TRP A 253 -22.54 0.88 -3.39
CA TRP A 253 -21.15 1.33 -3.22
C TRP A 253 -20.48 1.64 -4.56
N LYS A 254 -19.74 2.75 -4.64
CA LYS A 254 -18.85 3.07 -5.78
C LYS A 254 -17.42 2.71 -5.43
N VAL A 255 -16.78 1.92 -6.28
CA VAL A 255 -15.37 1.49 -6.15
C VAL A 255 -14.74 1.54 -7.56
N PRO A 256 -13.85 2.50 -7.86
CA PRO A 256 -13.40 3.62 -7.01
C PRO A 256 -14.52 4.65 -6.73
N PRO A 257 -14.33 5.60 -5.80
CA PRO A 257 -15.36 6.58 -5.39
C PRO A 257 -15.98 7.41 -6.52
N SER A 258 -15.17 7.74 -7.54
CA SER A 258 -15.58 8.49 -8.73
C SER A 258 -16.16 7.59 -9.84
N GLY A 259 -16.17 6.27 -9.63
CA GLY A 259 -16.60 5.27 -10.58
C GLY A 259 -18.13 5.02 -10.61
N PRO A 260 -18.56 4.05 -11.44
CA PRO A 260 -19.93 3.58 -11.42
C PRO A 260 -20.25 2.85 -10.10
N VAL A 261 -21.54 2.65 -9.84
CA VAL A 261 -21.99 1.77 -8.75
C VAL A 261 -21.47 0.36 -9.03
N SER A 262 -20.84 -0.24 -8.02
CA SER A 262 -20.32 -1.60 -8.01
C SER A 262 -21.34 -2.59 -7.46
N ASN A 263 -21.10 -3.88 -7.66
CA ASN A 263 -21.87 -4.98 -7.06
C ASN A 263 -21.28 -5.42 -5.71
N LEU A 264 -20.76 -4.46 -4.95
CA LEU A 264 -20.21 -4.69 -3.62
C LEU A 264 -21.31 -4.42 -2.58
N ASP A 265 -21.61 -5.43 -1.76
CA ASP A 265 -22.73 -5.41 -0.83
C ASP A 265 -22.27 -5.74 0.61
N LEU A 266 -22.79 -5.00 1.58
CA LEU A 266 -22.68 -5.29 3.00
C LEU A 266 -23.82 -6.23 3.44
N ARG A 267 -23.46 -7.22 4.26
CA ARG A 267 -24.41 -8.11 4.93
C ARG A 267 -24.22 -8.05 6.45
N LEU A 268 -25.34 -8.24 7.16
CA LEU A 268 -25.42 -8.32 8.62
C LEU A 268 -25.22 -9.75 9.12
#